data_AF-A0A357ITQ7-F1
#
_entry.id   AF-A0A357ITQ7-F1
#
_cell.length_a   1.000
_cell.length_b   1.000
_cell.length_c   1.000
_cell.angle_alpha   90.00
_cell.angle_beta   90.00
_cell.angle_gamma   90.00
#
_symmetry.space_group_name_H-M   'P 1'
#
loop_
_entity.id
_entity.type
_entity.pdbx_description
1 polymer ?
#
loop_
_entity_poly.entity_id
_entity_poly.type
_entity_poly.pdbx_seq_one_letter_code
_entity_poly.pdbx_strand_id
1 'polypeptide(L)'
;MNGIQRTMRKLKEQQKAQGPYQNHSRFTMSNAPYLLAPNSFFKKSKAIRLLLGCMVMGLLSGCTSLPIAPQSNCQRIPVGPGPEDFALDLSQGDSAARILVSSHERREWKPGEIYAVDLDSRSGYPARILPRRGEPEGLYFAPHGMDIRNVNGQSLLYIISHGAQEVEGHQYVLVYRILPDALQYLGSVASRFFYSPNDLAIDSSGGLYVSNDSRNRGSLVEMALSLS
;
A
#
# COMPACT_ATOMS: atom_id res chain seq x y z
N MET A 1 17.78 17.72 -19.97
CA MET A 1 16.90 17.62 -18.79
C MET A 1 17.10 16.26 -18.15
N ASN A 2 17.67 16.23 -16.94
CA ASN A 2 17.90 15.01 -16.17
C ASN A 2 16.56 14.34 -15.80
N GLY A 3 16.53 13.00 -15.71
CA GLY A 3 15.30 12.20 -15.51
C GLY A 3 14.41 12.68 -14.36
N ILE A 4 15.02 13.20 -13.28
CA ILE A 4 14.35 13.78 -12.11
C ILE A 4 13.42 14.95 -12.49
N GLN A 5 13.86 15.84 -13.39
CA GLN A 5 13.04 16.98 -13.82
C GLN A 5 11.86 16.54 -14.70
N ARG A 6 11.95 15.41 -15.42
CA ARG A 6 10.83 14.88 -16.20
C ARG A 6 9.77 14.25 -15.31
N THR A 7 10.15 13.50 -14.28
CA THR A 7 9.21 12.90 -13.32
C THR A 7 8.46 13.97 -12.54
N MET A 8 9.17 14.97 -12.00
CA MET A 8 8.54 16.08 -11.27
C MET A 8 7.64 16.94 -12.17
N ARG A 9 7.97 17.07 -13.47
CA ARG A 9 7.13 17.77 -14.45
C ARG A 9 5.85 16.98 -14.76
N LYS A 10 5.94 15.66 -14.93
CA LYS A 10 4.75 14.80 -15.14
C LYS A 10 3.81 14.81 -13.94
N LEU A 11 4.34 14.79 -12.72
CA LEU A 11 3.52 14.90 -11.50
C LEU A 11 2.79 16.25 -11.42
N LYS A 12 3.46 17.35 -11.80
CA LYS A 12 2.83 18.69 -11.90
C LYS A 12 1.80 18.78 -13.03
N GLU A 13 2.01 18.09 -14.15
CA GLU A 13 1.05 18.05 -15.27
C GLU A 13 -0.19 17.20 -14.95
N GLN A 14 -0.05 16.09 -14.20
CA GLN A 14 -1.17 15.29 -13.71
C GLN A 14 -2.06 16.06 -12.71
N GLN A 15 -1.47 16.90 -11.85
CA GLN A 15 -2.23 17.79 -10.97
C GLN A 15 -3.07 18.83 -11.74
N LYS A 16 -2.69 19.18 -12.97
CA LYS A 16 -3.40 20.17 -13.80
C LYS A 16 -4.51 19.57 -14.66
N ALA A 17 -4.50 18.26 -14.89
CA ALA A 17 -5.42 17.58 -15.80
C ALA A 17 -6.77 17.14 -15.17
N GLN A 18 -6.94 17.28 -13.86
CA GLN A 18 -8.19 16.91 -13.17
C GLN A 18 -9.22 18.06 -13.21
N GLY A 19 -9.81 18.28 -14.39
CA GLY A 19 -11.06 19.01 -14.58
C GLY A 19 -12.29 18.17 -14.19
N PRO A 20 -13.51 18.76 -14.16
CA PRO A 20 -14.68 18.13 -13.55
C PRO A 20 -15.13 16.90 -14.35
N TYR A 21 -15.18 15.76 -13.68
CA TYR A 21 -15.57 14.47 -14.23
C TYR A 21 -17.09 14.46 -14.55
N GLN A 22 -17.41 14.25 -15.83
CA GLN A 22 -18.78 14.07 -16.33
C GLN A 22 -19.22 12.60 -16.17
N ASN A 23 -20.40 12.39 -15.61
CA ASN A 23 -21.06 11.09 -15.46
C ASN A 23 -21.56 10.58 -16.82
N HIS A 24 -21.06 9.44 -17.28
CA HIS A 24 -21.70 8.66 -18.34
C HIS A 24 -21.88 7.21 -17.91
N SER A 25 -23.10 6.88 -17.51
CA SER A 25 -23.64 5.52 -17.44
C SER A 25 -24.78 5.41 -18.46
N ARG A 26 -24.60 4.56 -19.47
CA ARG A 26 -25.68 3.92 -20.26
C ARG A 26 -25.06 2.85 -21.15
N PHE A 27 -25.12 1.60 -20.69
CA PHE A 27 -24.96 0.42 -21.53
C PHE A 27 -26.36 0.00 -22.00
N THR A 28 -26.59 0.02 -23.30
CA THR A 28 -27.81 -0.48 -23.95
C THR A 28 -27.68 -1.97 -24.21
N MET A 29 -28.57 -2.79 -23.66
CA MET A 29 -28.71 -4.20 -24.04
C MET A 29 -29.63 -4.34 -25.27
N SER A 30 -29.12 -5.04 -26.28
CA SER A 30 -29.81 -5.43 -27.51
C SER A 30 -30.73 -6.63 -27.26
N ASN A 31 -32.01 -6.50 -27.60
CA ASN A 31 -32.97 -7.60 -27.64
C ASN A 31 -32.88 -8.33 -28.99
N ALA A 32 -32.82 -9.67 -28.95
CA ALA A 32 -33.13 -10.52 -30.10
C ALA A 32 -34.04 -11.68 -29.64
N PRO A 33 -35.15 -11.97 -30.35
CA PRO A 33 -36.10 -13.01 -29.97
C PRO A 33 -35.81 -14.31 -30.73
N TYR A 34 -35.81 -15.46 -30.05
CA TYR A 34 -35.88 -16.75 -30.73
C TYR A 34 -36.79 -17.74 -29.98
N LEU A 35 -37.97 -17.92 -30.59
CA LEU A 35 -38.69 -19.17 -30.87
C LEU A 35 -38.65 -20.29 -29.81
N LEU A 36 -39.80 -20.52 -29.19
CA LEU A 36 -40.14 -21.76 -28.47
C LEU A 36 -40.77 -22.76 -29.44
N ALA A 37 -40.25 -23.99 -29.46
CA ALA A 37 -40.96 -25.18 -29.90
C ALA A 37 -41.09 -26.14 -28.70
N PRO A 38 -42.24 -26.83 -28.52
CA PRO A 38 -42.45 -27.70 -27.37
C PRO A 38 -42.04 -29.15 -27.65
N ASN A 39 -41.93 -29.91 -26.55
CA ASN A 39 -41.94 -31.38 -26.45
C ASN A 39 -40.59 -32.10 -26.49
N SER A 40 -40.06 -32.39 -25.29
CA SER A 40 -39.84 -33.77 -24.81
C SER A 40 -39.36 -33.76 -23.36
N PHE A 41 -40.21 -33.31 -22.44
CA PHE A 41 -39.99 -33.48 -21.01
C PHE A 41 -40.56 -34.83 -20.62
N PHE A 42 -39.71 -35.81 -20.32
CA PHE A 42 -39.86 -36.85 -19.29
C PHE A 42 -38.85 -37.97 -19.56
N LYS A 43 -37.92 -38.19 -18.60
CA LYS A 43 -36.99 -39.34 -18.40
C LYS A 43 -35.48 -39.05 -18.26
N LYS A 44 -35.04 -37.83 -17.88
CA LYS A 44 -33.63 -37.58 -17.46
C LYS A 44 -33.47 -36.82 -16.13
N SER A 45 -34.43 -36.92 -15.21
CA SER A 45 -34.44 -36.10 -13.97
C SER A 45 -33.48 -36.56 -12.85
N LYS A 46 -33.06 -37.83 -12.83
CA LYS A 46 -32.16 -38.33 -11.76
C LYS A 46 -30.67 -38.02 -12.02
N ALA A 47 -30.20 -38.15 -13.26
CA ALA A 47 -28.78 -37.91 -13.59
C ALA A 47 -28.38 -36.43 -13.48
N ILE A 48 -29.27 -35.50 -13.86
CA ILE A 48 -29.01 -34.05 -13.79
C ILE A 48 -29.00 -33.56 -12.33
N ARG A 49 -29.89 -34.07 -11.46
CA ARG A 49 -29.88 -33.74 -10.03
C ARG A 49 -28.61 -34.23 -9.32
N LEU A 50 -28.08 -35.38 -9.72
CA LEU A 50 -26.83 -35.93 -9.17
C LEU A 50 -25.61 -35.11 -9.61
N LEU A 51 -25.54 -34.72 -10.89
CA LEU A 51 -24.47 -33.86 -11.42
C LEU A 51 -24.50 -32.44 -10.83
N LEU A 52 -25.69 -31.84 -10.66
CA LEU A 52 -25.83 -30.53 -10.00
C LEU A 52 -25.45 -30.61 -8.51
N GLY A 53 -25.78 -31.71 -7.83
CA GLY A 53 -25.40 -31.94 -6.43
C GLY A 53 -23.90 -32.10 -6.24
N CYS A 54 -23.21 -32.82 -7.14
CA CYS A 54 -21.75 -32.94 -7.11
C CYS A 54 -21.04 -31.61 -7.45
N MET A 55 -21.60 -30.81 -8.36
CA MET A 55 -21.05 -29.49 -8.71
C MET A 55 -21.20 -28.48 -7.57
N VAL A 56 -22.29 -28.53 -6.79
CA VAL A 56 -22.49 -27.68 -5.61
C VAL A 56 -21.59 -28.10 -4.44
N MET A 57 -21.31 -29.40 -4.25
CA MET A 57 -20.35 -29.84 -3.22
C MET A 57 -18.89 -29.45 -3.52
N GLY A 58 -18.49 -29.40 -4.79
CA GLY A 58 -17.13 -28.98 -5.18
C GLY A 58 -16.84 -27.49 -4.97
N LEU A 59 -17.88 -26.65 -4.90
CA LEU A 59 -17.74 -25.20 -4.71
C LEU A 59 -17.52 -24.79 -3.24
N LEU A 60 -17.64 -25.72 -2.29
CA LEU A 60 -17.46 -25.46 -0.85
C LEU A 60 -16.11 -25.97 -0.30
N SER A 61 -15.28 -26.59 -1.14
CA SER A 61 -14.05 -27.29 -0.70
C SER A 61 -12.77 -26.42 -0.73
N GLY A 62 -12.89 -25.12 -0.96
CA GLY A 62 -11.74 -24.29 -1.39
C GLY A 62 -10.99 -23.50 -0.30
N CYS A 63 -11.48 -23.41 0.92
CA CYS A 63 -10.81 -22.59 1.94
C CYS A 63 -9.79 -23.42 2.73
N THR A 64 -8.61 -23.65 2.16
CA THR A 64 -7.44 -24.07 2.96
C THR A 64 -6.87 -22.83 3.64
N SER A 65 -6.89 -22.81 4.97
CA SER A 65 -6.12 -21.82 5.73
C SER A 65 -4.67 -22.29 5.80
N LEU A 66 -3.73 -21.38 5.61
CA LEU A 66 -2.33 -21.67 5.92
C LEU A 66 -2.22 -22.09 7.39
N PRO A 67 -1.39 -23.09 7.72
CA PRO A 67 -1.16 -23.45 9.11
C PRO A 67 -0.60 -22.24 9.85
N ILE A 68 -1.09 -22.01 11.08
CA ILE A 68 -0.56 -20.97 11.95
C ILE A 68 0.93 -21.26 12.16
N ALA A 69 1.78 -20.26 11.93
CA ALA A 69 3.20 -20.38 12.20
C ALA A 69 3.40 -20.69 13.70
N PRO A 70 4.15 -21.75 14.07
CA PRO A 70 4.42 -22.04 15.47
C PRO A 70 5.05 -20.82 16.14
N GLN A 71 4.54 -20.41 17.32
CA GLN A 71 5.06 -19.24 18.03
C GLN A 71 6.56 -19.37 18.36
N SER A 72 7.05 -20.61 18.52
CA SER A 72 8.49 -20.93 18.67
C SER A 72 9.35 -20.49 17.48
N ASN A 73 8.74 -20.27 16.31
CA ASN A 73 9.41 -19.85 15.09
C ASN A 73 9.25 -18.33 14.85
N CYS A 74 8.58 -17.62 15.74
CA CYS A 74 8.42 -16.18 15.67
C CYS A 74 9.49 -15.49 16.53
N GLN A 75 10.29 -14.64 15.90
CA GLN A 75 11.24 -13.78 16.57
C GLN A 75 10.81 -12.32 16.42
N ARG A 76 10.85 -11.55 17.51
CA ARG A 76 10.67 -10.10 17.45
C ARG A 76 11.89 -9.46 16.81
N ILE A 77 11.67 -8.65 15.78
CA ILE A 77 12.69 -7.78 15.19
C ILE A 77 12.66 -6.45 15.93
N PRO A 78 13.74 -6.04 16.60
CA PRO A 78 13.77 -4.79 17.36
C PRO A 78 13.92 -3.59 16.39
N VAL A 79 12.80 -2.94 16.08
CA VAL A 79 12.76 -1.64 15.39
C VAL A 79 12.40 -0.52 16.37
N GLY A 80 12.33 0.72 15.88
CA GLY A 80 11.90 1.88 16.67
C GLY A 80 10.47 1.76 17.21
N PRO A 81 10.07 2.71 18.07
CA PRO A 81 8.70 2.77 18.60
C PRO A 81 7.68 3.06 17.48
N GLY A 82 6.49 2.47 17.62
CA GLY A 82 5.38 2.64 16.68
C GLY A 82 5.72 2.25 15.23
N PRO A 83 6.23 1.03 14.96
CA PRO A 83 6.32 0.54 13.60
C PRO A 83 4.91 0.48 13.01
N GLU A 84 4.73 1.02 11.82
CA GLU A 84 3.40 1.20 11.23
C GLU A 84 3.23 0.43 9.93
N ASP A 85 4.19 0.52 9.02
CA ASP A 85 4.18 -0.17 7.73
C ASP A 85 5.58 -0.63 7.34
N PHE A 86 5.66 -1.52 6.36
CA PHE A 86 6.92 -2.06 5.86
C PHE A 86 6.89 -2.39 4.36
N ALA A 87 8.03 -2.22 3.69
CA ALA A 87 8.17 -2.52 2.27
C ALA A 87 9.48 -3.29 2.00
N LEU A 88 9.42 -4.26 1.08
CA LEU A 88 10.58 -5.03 0.66
C LEU A 88 11.43 -4.22 -0.33
N ASP A 89 12.68 -3.93 0.05
CA ASP A 89 13.66 -3.27 -0.80
C ASP A 89 14.57 -4.30 -1.47
N LEU A 90 14.45 -4.39 -2.80
CA LEU A 90 15.29 -5.20 -3.67
C LEU A 90 16.24 -4.34 -4.53
N SER A 91 16.45 -3.07 -4.19
CA SER A 91 17.25 -2.13 -5.00
C SER A 91 18.72 -2.54 -5.17
N GLN A 92 19.25 -3.38 -4.27
CA GLN A 92 20.60 -3.94 -4.32
C GLN A 92 20.63 -5.40 -4.83
N GLY A 93 19.50 -5.92 -5.30
CA GLY A 93 19.31 -7.32 -5.70
C GLY A 93 18.92 -8.24 -4.54
N ASP A 94 18.45 -9.44 -4.89
CA ASP A 94 17.83 -10.38 -3.93
C ASP A 94 18.78 -10.82 -2.80
N SER A 95 20.08 -10.93 -3.09
CA SER A 95 21.10 -11.31 -2.09
C SER A 95 21.39 -10.21 -1.06
N ALA A 96 20.91 -8.99 -1.30
CA ALA A 96 21.02 -7.85 -0.39
C ALA A 96 19.64 -7.26 -0.07
N ALA A 97 18.59 -8.10 -0.17
CA ALA A 97 17.23 -7.72 0.16
C ALA A 97 17.13 -7.28 1.63
N ARG A 98 16.33 -6.26 1.88
CA ARG A 98 16.04 -5.76 3.22
C ARG A 98 14.60 -5.33 3.32
N ILE A 99 14.07 -5.30 4.53
CA ILE A 99 12.78 -4.65 4.79
C ILE A 99 13.05 -3.22 5.23
N LEU A 100 12.36 -2.25 4.62
CA LEU A 100 12.26 -0.91 5.17
C LEU A 100 11.00 -0.83 6.04
N VAL A 101 11.09 -0.19 7.19
CA VAL A 101 9.99 -0.06 8.16
C VAL A 101 9.78 1.40 8.50
N SER A 102 8.57 1.91 8.34
CA SER A 102 8.14 3.22 8.84
C SER A 102 7.90 3.10 10.34
N SER A 103 8.47 4.01 11.13
CA SER A 103 8.36 3.96 12.59
C SER A 103 8.16 5.35 13.15
N HIS A 104 7.05 5.57 13.85
CA HIS A 104 6.67 6.85 14.42
C HIS A 104 6.00 6.68 15.79
N GLU A 105 6.54 7.32 16.84
CA GLU A 105 5.94 7.31 18.17
C GLU A 105 4.77 8.29 18.25
N ARG A 106 3.59 7.81 17.88
CA ARG A 106 2.36 8.59 17.83
C ARG A 106 1.84 9.01 19.20
N ARG A 107 2.22 8.33 20.29
CA ARG A 107 1.72 8.67 21.64
C ARG A 107 2.39 9.92 22.20
N GLU A 108 3.63 10.14 21.84
CA GLU A 108 4.42 11.31 22.27
C GLU A 108 4.65 12.33 21.15
N TRP A 109 4.20 12.02 19.93
CA TRP A 109 4.37 12.83 18.74
C TRP A 109 5.83 13.28 18.54
N LYS A 110 6.74 12.30 18.52
CA LYS A 110 8.17 12.51 18.27
C LYS A 110 8.50 12.18 16.82
N PRO A 111 9.43 12.90 16.17
CA PRO A 111 9.86 12.56 14.81
C PRO A 111 10.21 11.08 14.70
N GLY A 112 9.69 10.45 13.65
CA GLY A 112 9.93 9.05 13.33
C GLY A 112 11.19 8.85 12.51
N GLU A 113 11.40 7.60 12.10
CA GLU A 113 12.52 7.18 11.27
C GLU A 113 12.11 6.07 10.31
N ILE A 114 12.96 5.83 9.31
CA ILE A 114 12.91 4.62 8.49
C ILE A 114 13.99 3.67 8.97
N TYR A 115 13.59 2.45 9.34
CA TYR A 115 14.52 1.39 9.70
C TYR A 115 14.76 0.48 8.50
N ALA A 116 16.00 0.04 8.31
CA ALA A 116 16.38 -1.02 7.40
C ALA A 116 16.69 -2.28 8.21
N VAL A 117 15.97 -3.37 7.93
CA VAL A 117 16.13 -4.68 8.54
C VAL A 117 16.79 -5.61 7.54
N ASP A 118 17.97 -6.14 7.89
CA ASP A 118 18.65 -7.16 7.09
C ASP A 118 17.87 -8.48 7.14
N LEU A 119 17.71 -9.13 5.98
CA LEU A 119 17.02 -10.41 5.85
C LEU A 119 17.96 -11.62 5.85
N ASP A 120 19.28 -11.44 5.95
CA ASP A 120 20.20 -12.56 6.15
C ASP A 120 19.96 -13.20 7.52
N SER A 121 19.41 -14.42 7.52
CA SER A 121 19.10 -15.16 8.74
C SER A 121 20.31 -15.41 9.63
N ARG A 122 21.53 -15.33 9.10
CA ARG A 122 22.78 -15.50 9.85
C ARG A 122 23.16 -14.24 10.65
N SER A 123 22.61 -13.09 10.28
CA SER A 123 22.89 -11.80 10.93
C SER A 123 22.05 -11.55 12.19
N GLY A 124 20.96 -12.31 12.38
CA GLY A 124 20.01 -12.10 13.47
C GLY A 124 19.00 -10.97 13.23
N TYR A 125 18.80 -10.58 11.97
CA TYR A 125 17.86 -9.54 11.53
C TYR A 125 18.07 -8.16 12.19
N PRO A 126 19.30 -7.61 12.19
CA PRO A 126 19.57 -6.31 12.76
C PRO A 126 18.77 -5.23 12.03
N ALA A 127 18.16 -4.33 12.81
CA ALA A 127 17.56 -3.12 12.31
C ALA A 127 18.50 -1.93 12.52
N ARG A 128 18.63 -1.07 11.51
CA ARG A 128 19.36 0.20 11.61
C ARG A 128 18.52 1.34 11.06
N ILE A 129 18.64 2.52 11.65
CA ILE A 129 18.07 3.73 11.06
C ILE A 129 18.74 3.96 9.70
N LEU A 130 17.94 4.30 8.69
CA LEU A 130 18.40 4.66 7.36
C LEU A 130 18.45 6.20 7.25
N PRO A 131 19.64 6.82 7.29
CA PRO A 131 19.77 8.26 7.27
C PRO A 131 19.09 8.90 6.07
N ARG A 132 18.36 9.99 6.30
CA ARG A 132 17.70 10.77 5.25
C ARG A 132 18.54 12.00 4.91
N ARG A 133 18.80 12.21 3.62
CA ARG A 133 19.72 13.25 3.11
C ARG A 133 19.01 14.21 2.17
N GLY A 134 19.34 15.50 2.27
CA GLY A 134 18.87 16.55 1.36
C GLY A 134 17.44 17.03 1.61
N GLU A 135 16.87 16.72 2.78
CA GLU A 135 15.58 17.27 3.21
C GLU A 135 15.67 18.78 3.45
N PRO A 136 14.58 19.53 3.25
CA PRO A 136 14.54 20.93 3.66
C PRO A 136 14.67 21.06 5.18
N GLU A 137 15.30 22.15 5.62
CA GLU A 137 15.45 22.46 7.03
C GLU A 137 14.06 22.60 7.71
N GLY A 138 13.94 22.05 8.92
CA GLY A 138 12.69 22.09 9.70
C GLY A 138 11.61 21.09 9.26
N LEU A 139 11.90 20.17 8.33
CA LEU A 139 10.98 19.09 8.00
C LEU A 139 10.74 18.21 9.24
N TYR A 140 9.49 18.16 9.69
CA TYR A 140 9.07 17.24 10.75
C TYR A 140 8.62 15.92 10.12
N PHE A 141 9.32 14.82 10.40
CA PHE A 141 9.02 13.54 9.78
C PHE A 141 8.19 12.65 10.70
N ALA A 142 6.96 12.38 10.30
CA ALA A 142 6.05 11.45 10.97
C ALA A 142 5.58 10.41 9.94
N PRO A 143 6.42 9.40 9.64
CA PRO A 143 6.14 8.43 8.60
C PRO A 143 4.92 7.57 8.95
N HIS A 144 4.21 7.20 7.90
CA HIS A 144 3.07 6.28 7.91
C HIS A 144 3.23 5.33 6.71
N GLY A 145 2.11 4.93 6.09
CA GLY A 145 2.12 4.01 4.94
C GLY A 145 3.08 4.43 3.81
N MET A 146 3.70 3.42 3.21
CA MET A 146 4.75 3.61 2.23
C MET A 146 4.80 2.50 1.18
N ASP A 147 5.38 2.81 0.03
CA ASP A 147 5.56 1.83 -1.04
C ASP A 147 6.89 2.07 -1.77
N ILE A 148 7.47 0.97 -2.28
CA ILE A 148 8.71 0.97 -3.04
C ILE A 148 8.41 0.56 -4.47
N ARG A 149 8.86 1.39 -5.42
CA ARG A 149 8.74 1.08 -6.84
C ARG A 149 9.99 1.44 -7.62
N ASN A 150 10.35 0.58 -8.57
CA ASN A 150 11.28 0.99 -9.62
C ASN A 150 10.54 1.83 -10.66
N VAL A 151 10.91 3.09 -10.78
CA VAL A 151 10.34 4.04 -11.74
C VAL A 151 11.46 4.53 -12.65
N ASN A 152 11.40 4.17 -13.93
CA ASN A 152 12.42 4.51 -14.93
C ASN A 152 13.85 4.08 -14.54
N GLY A 153 14.00 2.88 -13.97
CA GLY A 153 15.31 2.32 -13.56
C GLY A 153 15.79 2.79 -12.20
N GLN A 154 15.01 3.60 -11.47
CA GLN A 154 15.36 4.09 -10.15
C GLN A 154 14.42 3.53 -9.09
N SER A 155 14.97 2.86 -8.08
CA SER A 155 14.19 2.45 -6.90
C SER A 155 13.85 3.67 -6.05
N LEU A 156 12.55 3.95 -5.96
CA LEU A 156 11.98 5.05 -5.22
C LEU A 156 11.16 4.53 -4.06
N LEU A 157 11.24 5.24 -2.94
CA LEU A 157 10.41 5.06 -1.76
C LEU A 157 9.48 6.27 -1.65
N TYR A 158 8.18 6.00 -1.64
CA TYR A 158 7.13 7.00 -1.41
C TYR A 158 6.58 6.77 -0.02
N ILE A 159 6.54 7.81 0.82
CA ILE A 159 6.18 7.70 2.23
C ILE A 159 5.19 8.79 2.57
N ILE A 160 4.05 8.43 3.13
CA ILE A 160 3.17 9.40 3.77
C ILE A 160 3.88 9.94 5.00
N SER A 161 3.95 11.27 5.15
CA SER A 161 4.42 11.92 6.36
C SER A 161 3.41 12.94 6.84
N HIS A 162 3.06 12.81 8.12
CA HIS A 162 2.21 13.76 8.82
C HIS A 162 3.01 14.98 9.30
N GLY A 163 2.31 16.08 9.57
CA GLY A 163 2.93 17.30 10.07
C GLY A 163 3.27 17.22 11.57
N ALA A 164 3.97 18.26 12.05
CA ALA A 164 4.33 18.42 13.47
C ALA A 164 3.13 18.52 14.43
N GLN A 165 1.93 18.70 13.90
CA GLN A 165 0.67 18.72 14.66
C GLN A 165 -0.18 17.53 14.25
N GLU A 166 -0.70 16.79 15.22
CA GLU A 166 -1.47 15.57 14.99
C GLU A 166 -2.75 15.78 14.18
N VAL A 167 -3.48 16.87 14.47
CA VAL A 167 -4.83 17.10 13.93
C VAL A 167 -4.82 18.02 12.70
N GLU A 168 -3.97 19.04 12.69
CA GLU A 168 -3.96 20.10 11.66
C GLU A 168 -2.66 20.16 10.86
N GLY A 169 -1.78 19.17 11.05
CA GLY A 169 -0.50 19.12 10.37
C GLY A 169 -0.64 19.00 8.85
N HIS A 170 0.30 19.62 8.12
CA HIS A 170 0.44 19.41 6.69
C HIS A 170 0.65 17.94 6.37
N GLN A 171 -0.05 17.46 5.35
CA GLN A 171 -0.03 16.08 4.88
C GLN A 171 0.70 16.03 3.54
N TYR A 172 1.72 15.21 3.45
CA TYR A 172 2.51 15.10 2.22
C TYR A 172 3.04 13.70 2.02
N VAL A 173 3.25 13.34 0.76
CA VAL A 173 4.01 12.16 0.37
C VAL A 173 5.44 12.61 0.08
N LEU A 174 6.40 12.14 0.86
CA LEU A 174 7.81 12.35 0.62
C LEU A 174 8.32 11.29 -0.36
N VAL A 175 9.17 11.71 -1.30
CA VAL A 175 9.75 10.82 -2.31
C VAL A 175 11.26 10.79 -2.14
N TYR A 176 11.79 9.58 -1.93
CA TYR A 176 13.21 9.33 -1.80
C TYR A 176 13.72 8.41 -2.90
N ARG A 177 14.95 8.64 -3.35
CA ARG A 177 15.75 7.59 -3.98
C ARG A 177 16.33 6.71 -2.89
N ILE A 178 16.19 5.40 -3.07
CA ILE A 178 16.81 4.42 -2.20
C ILE A 178 18.30 4.28 -2.56
N LEU A 179 19.18 4.43 -1.57
CA LEU A 179 20.62 4.17 -1.65
C LEU A 179 20.97 2.97 -0.74
N PRO A 180 22.17 2.37 -0.88
CA PRO A 180 22.56 1.23 -0.04
C PRO A 180 22.54 1.55 1.46
N ASP A 181 22.96 2.76 1.83
CA ASP A 181 23.15 3.19 3.21
C ASP A 181 22.27 4.37 3.63
N ALA A 182 21.44 4.92 2.74
CA ALA A 182 20.67 6.13 3.01
C ALA A 182 19.41 6.26 2.13
N LEU A 183 18.60 7.27 2.44
CA LEU A 183 17.53 7.78 1.59
C LEU A 183 17.91 9.18 1.09
N GLN A 184 17.85 9.39 -0.22
CA GLN A 184 18.10 10.70 -0.82
C GLN A 184 16.77 11.36 -1.17
N TYR A 185 16.46 12.46 -0.52
CA TYR A 185 15.24 13.22 -0.77
C TYR A 185 15.23 13.75 -2.22
N LEU A 186 14.10 13.58 -2.90
CA LEU A 186 13.87 14.06 -4.27
C LEU A 186 12.78 15.15 -4.33
N GLY A 187 11.89 15.19 -3.35
CA GLY A 187 10.78 16.12 -3.31
C GLY A 187 9.60 15.59 -2.52
N SER A 188 8.55 16.40 -2.46
CA SER A 188 7.29 16.05 -1.81
C SER A 188 6.12 16.31 -2.75
N VAL A 189 5.06 15.54 -2.55
CA VAL A 189 3.77 15.73 -3.20
C VAL A 189 2.78 16.14 -2.13
N ALA A 190 2.11 17.27 -2.36
CA ALA A 190 1.00 17.74 -1.56
C ALA A 190 -0.27 17.80 -2.41
N SER A 191 -1.41 17.58 -1.79
CA SER A 191 -2.72 17.63 -2.45
C SER A 191 -3.78 18.01 -1.44
N ARG A 192 -4.79 18.78 -1.89
CA ARG A 192 -5.99 19.07 -1.07
C ARG A 192 -6.81 17.81 -0.74
N PHE A 193 -6.55 16.71 -1.44
CA PHE A 193 -7.21 15.42 -1.22
C PHE A 193 -6.50 14.55 -0.17
N PHE A 194 -5.35 14.99 0.35
CA PHE A 194 -4.67 14.34 1.48
C PHE A 194 -5.21 14.91 2.79
N TYR A 195 -6.47 14.61 3.09
CA TYR A 195 -7.10 15.12 4.32
C TYR A 195 -6.83 14.23 5.54
N SER A 196 -6.49 12.96 5.31
CA SER A 196 -6.07 12.02 6.34
C SER A 196 -5.46 10.79 5.66
N PRO A 197 -4.34 10.93 4.94
CA PRO A 197 -3.75 9.83 4.19
C PRO A 197 -3.32 8.71 5.17
N ASN A 198 -3.66 7.47 4.84
CA ASN A 198 -3.35 6.30 5.65
C ASN A 198 -2.23 5.50 4.98
N ASP A 199 -2.46 5.07 3.74
CA ASP A 199 -1.52 4.25 2.96
C ASP A 199 -1.51 4.70 1.50
N LEU A 200 -0.50 4.26 0.74
CA LEU A 200 -0.36 4.55 -0.67
C LEU A 200 0.13 3.34 -1.48
N ALA A 201 -0.14 3.37 -2.78
CA ALA A 201 0.40 2.42 -3.74
C ALA A 201 0.90 3.15 -4.98
N ILE A 202 2.00 2.68 -5.55
CA ILE A 202 2.68 3.32 -6.67
C ILE A 202 2.65 2.41 -7.92
N ASP A 203 2.19 2.96 -9.04
CA ASP A 203 2.22 2.26 -10.32
C ASP A 203 3.61 2.30 -10.99
N SER A 204 3.79 1.54 -12.07
CA SER A 204 5.07 1.46 -12.80
C SER A 204 5.54 2.79 -13.42
N SER A 205 4.65 3.78 -13.55
CA SER A 205 4.96 5.10 -14.07
C SER A 205 5.35 6.11 -12.97
N GLY A 206 5.17 5.72 -11.70
CA GLY A 206 5.33 6.60 -10.54
C GLY A 206 4.05 7.37 -10.17
N GLY A 207 2.90 6.99 -10.75
CA GLY A 207 1.60 7.47 -10.33
C GLY A 207 1.21 6.90 -8.97
N LEU A 208 0.50 7.69 -8.17
CA LEU A 208 0.17 7.36 -6.77
C LEU A 208 -1.34 7.21 -6.57
N TYR A 209 -1.70 6.22 -5.77
CA TYR A 209 -3.04 6.00 -5.22
C TYR A 209 -2.91 6.12 -3.71
N VAL A 210 -3.79 6.89 -3.07
CA VAL A 210 -3.70 7.16 -1.62
C VAL A 210 -5.05 6.85 -0.99
N SER A 211 -5.04 6.03 0.05
CA SER A 211 -6.19 5.82 0.92
C SER A 211 -6.23 6.95 1.96
N ASN A 212 -7.43 7.42 2.30
CA ASN A 212 -7.61 8.32 3.43
C ASN A 212 -8.45 7.60 4.49
N ASP A 213 -7.91 7.43 5.69
CA ASP A 213 -8.69 6.97 6.84
C ASP A 213 -9.55 8.14 7.35
N SER A 214 -10.72 7.87 7.91
CA SER A 214 -11.64 8.96 8.30
C SER A 214 -11.01 9.88 9.36
N ARG A 215 -11.42 11.15 9.41
CA ARG A 215 -10.86 12.22 10.27
C ARG A 215 -10.71 11.90 11.78
N ASN A 216 -11.46 10.93 12.32
CA ASN A 216 -11.47 10.67 13.77
C ASN A 216 -10.42 9.63 14.17
N ARG A 217 -9.15 10.03 14.05
CA ARG A 217 -8.02 9.28 14.62
C ARG A 217 -8.18 9.24 16.14
N GLY A 218 -8.11 8.06 16.75
CA GLY A 218 -8.22 7.87 18.20
C GLY A 218 -9.66 7.77 18.74
N SER A 219 -10.66 7.53 17.88
CA SER A 219 -12.02 7.27 18.36
C SER A 219 -12.07 5.96 19.18
N LEU A 220 -12.96 5.89 20.16
CA LEU A 220 -13.19 4.66 20.95
C LEU A 220 -13.51 3.44 20.07
N VAL A 221 -14.10 3.66 18.89
CA VAL A 221 -14.42 2.61 17.92
C VAL A 221 -13.15 2.09 17.23
N GLU A 222 -12.22 2.96 16.87
CA GLU A 222 -10.92 2.57 16.30
C GLU A 222 -10.11 1.72 17.30
N MET A 223 -10.04 2.15 18.57
CA MET A 223 -9.36 1.38 19.61
C MET A 223 -10.06 0.04 19.91
N ALA A 224 -11.39 0.00 19.87
CA ALA A 224 -12.15 -1.23 20.08
C ALA A 224 -11.94 -2.25 18.95
N LEU A 225 -11.76 -1.78 17.72
CA LEU A 225 -11.46 -2.63 16.55
C LEU A 225 -9.98 -3.02 16.44
N SER A 226 -9.05 -2.22 16.96
CA SER A 226 -7.61 -2.58 16.98
C SER A 226 -7.25 -3.63 18.05
N LEU A 227 -8.17 -3.94 18.96
CA LEU A 227 -7.99 -4.89 20.07
C LEU A 227 -8.64 -6.26 19.80
N SER A 228 -9.26 -6.48 18.63
CA SER A 228 -9.92 -7.73 18.25
C SER A 228 -9.08 -8.58 17.30
#